data_AF-A0A537YDJ1-F1
#
_entry.id   AF-A0A537YDJ1-F1
#
_cell.length_a   1.000
_cell.length_b   1.000
_cell.length_c   1.000
_cell.angle_alpha   90.00
_cell.angle_beta   90.00
_cell.angle_gamma   90.00
#
_symmetry.space_group_name_H-M   'P 1'
#
loop_
_entity.id
_entity.type
_entity.pdbx_description
1 polymer ?
#
loop_
_entity_poly.entity_id
_entity_poly.type
_entity_poly.pdbx_seq_one_letter_code
_entity_poly.pdbx_strand_id
1 'polypeptide(L)'
;MRRLRFSLGALALATTGLLIAAPAFAHTEKDAGPYKLLFGWRDEPAYTGSQNAVQLFVHDASGKAIDDLGKKGLTVVVSTGSGATAKSSSPLALTSAFDPDSGLGTHGEFDSPLLPTAAGTYTFHITGDINGTAVDVSAASSDTTFADVTDPTAIEFPVQSQTVPQLSSAITTLQGRVASAQSAAASARDSAKSSKTMAIIAIIVAIVLGLIAILTGRGRKTA
;
A
#
# COMPACT_ATOMS: atom_id res chain seq x y z
N MET A 1 64.35 -7.44 44.09
CA MET A 1 63.60 -8.66 43.67
C MET A 1 62.11 -8.38 43.74
N ARG A 2 61.33 -9.00 42.84
CA ARG A 2 59.85 -9.04 42.74
C ARG A 2 59.14 -7.78 42.22
N ARG A 3 58.23 -7.85 41.25
CA ARG A 3 57.92 -8.78 40.15
C ARG A 3 56.91 -8.03 39.27
N LEU A 4 57.13 -8.12 37.97
CA LEU A 4 56.30 -7.66 36.86
C LEU A 4 54.84 -8.13 37.00
N ARG A 5 53.86 -7.26 36.69
CA ARG A 5 52.52 -7.68 36.29
C ARG A 5 52.07 -6.84 35.09
N PHE A 6 52.20 -7.46 33.92
CA PHE A 6 51.52 -7.07 32.70
C PHE A 6 50.00 -7.17 32.92
N SER A 7 49.27 -6.15 32.47
CA SER A 7 47.83 -6.25 32.27
C SER A 7 47.56 -5.94 30.80
N LEU A 8 47.41 -7.02 30.02
CA LEU A 8 46.77 -7.00 28.72
C LEU A 8 45.34 -6.48 28.92
N GLY A 9 45.06 -5.25 28.50
CA GLY A 9 43.71 -4.70 28.40
C GLY A 9 43.40 -4.47 26.93
N ALA A 10 42.38 -5.16 26.43
CA ALA A 10 42.01 -5.29 25.03
C ALA A 10 41.90 -3.95 24.27
N LEU A 11 42.63 -3.85 23.16
CA LEU A 11 42.42 -2.82 22.15
C LEU A 11 41.17 -3.20 21.34
N ALA A 12 40.01 -2.70 21.74
CA ALA A 12 38.81 -2.75 20.91
C ALA A 12 39.02 -1.79 19.73
N LEU A 13 39.37 -2.33 18.56
CA LEU A 13 39.33 -1.58 17.31
C LEU A 13 37.86 -1.24 17.02
N ALA A 14 37.48 0.01 17.28
CA ALA A 14 36.26 0.58 16.75
C ALA A 14 36.42 0.68 15.23
N THR A 15 35.91 -0.30 14.49
CA THR A 15 35.68 -0.17 13.05
C THR A 15 34.47 0.74 12.86
N THR A 16 34.71 2.04 12.91
CA THR A 16 33.73 3.03 12.42
C THR A 16 33.60 2.81 10.91
N GLY A 17 32.59 2.06 10.50
CA GLY A 17 32.22 1.94 9.10
C GLY A 17 31.86 3.33 8.59
N LEU A 18 32.71 3.89 7.74
CA LEU A 18 32.42 5.12 7.03
C LEU A 18 31.30 4.80 6.04
N LEU A 19 30.06 5.01 6.44
CA LEU A 19 28.91 5.02 5.54
C LEU A 19 29.11 6.22 4.61
N ILE A 20 29.66 5.95 3.42
CA ILE A 20 29.69 6.94 2.34
C ILE A 20 28.23 7.08 1.90
N ALA A 21 27.54 8.10 2.40
CA ALA A 21 26.25 8.50 1.87
C ALA A 21 26.48 8.96 0.42
N ALA A 22 25.98 8.19 -0.55
CA ALA A 22 25.91 8.66 -1.93
C ALA A 22 25.03 9.93 -1.95
N PRO A 23 25.37 10.96 -2.74
CA PRO A 23 24.48 12.09 -2.92
C PRO A 23 23.18 11.57 -3.55
N ALA A 24 22.07 11.64 -2.80
CA ALA A 24 20.75 11.44 -3.37
C ALA A 24 20.42 12.72 -4.15
N PHE A 25 20.31 12.61 -5.47
CA PHE A 25 19.73 13.68 -6.26
C PHE A 25 18.23 13.74 -5.94
N ALA A 26 17.78 14.83 -5.33
CA ALA A 26 16.34 15.08 -5.15
C ALA A 26 15.64 15.21 -6.52
N HIS A 27 16.34 15.81 -7.47
CA HIS A 27 15.79 16.18 -8.76
C HIS A 27 16.75 15.81 -9.89
N THR A 28 16.18 15.45 -11.04
CA THR A 28 16.91 15.21 -12.28
C THR A 28 16.81 16.41 -13.19
N GLU A 29 17.95 16.82 -13.76
CA GLU A 29 17.99 17.86 -14.78
C GLU A 29 17.90 17.26 -16.19
N LYS A 30 17.08 17.87 -17.05
CA LYS A 30 17.02 17.63 -18.50
C LYS A 30 16.95 18.95 -19.27
N ASP A 31 17.58 18.96 -20.43
CA ASP A 31 17.48 20.04 -21.40
C ASP A 31 16.24 19.88 -22.27
N ALA A 32 15.50 20.97 -22.50
CA ALA A 32 14.41 21.04 -23.47
C ALA A 32 14.51 22.35 -24.28
N GLY A 33 15.27 22.30 -25.37
CA GLY A 33 15.57 23.49 -26.16
C GLY A 33 16.36 24.52 -25.32
N PRO A 34 15.88 25.76 -25.16
CA PRO A 34 16.55 26.79 -24.36
C PRO A 34 16.27 26.68 -22.85
N TYR A 35 15.48 25.68 -22.42
CA TYR A 35 15.06 25.53 -21.03
C TYR A 35 15.78 24.39 -20.32
N LYS A 36 16.01 24.60 -19.02
CA LYS A 36 16.45 23.62 -18.04
C LYS A 36 15.26 23.17 -17.21
N LEU A 37 14.97 21.87 -17.23
CA LEU A 37 13.90 21.26 -16.47
C LEU A 37 14.53 20.43 -15.35
N LEU A 38 14.28 20.80 -14.10
CA LEU A 38 14.68 20.03 -12.93
C LEU A 38 13.44 19.42 -12.30
N PHE A 39 13.33 18.10 -12.25
CA PHE A 39 12.12 17.45 -11.76
C PHE A 39 12.38 16.24 -10.87
N GLY A 40 11.47 16.02 -9.92
CA GLY A 40 11.57 15.00 -8.89
C GLY A 40 10.29 14.92 -8.08
N TRP A 41 10.38 14.33 -6.88
CA TRP A 41 9.28 14.37 -5.93
C TRP A 41 9.30 15.70 -5.18
N ARG A 42 8.11 16.26 -4.90
CA ARG A 42 7.99 17.49 -4.10
C ARG A 42 8.44 17.27 -2.65
N ASP A 43 7.89 16.23 -2.03
CA ASP A 43 8.18 15.87 -0.64
C ASP A 43 9.09 14.63 -0.61
N GLU A 44 10.24 14.76 0.07
CA GLU A 44 11.26 13.72 0.09
C GLU A 44 11.69 13.29 1.51
N PRO A 45 11.88 11.98 1.75
CA PRO A 45 11.67 10.87 0.81
C PRO A 45 10.19 10.71 0.43
N ALA A 46 9.93 10.31 -0.81
CA ALA A 46 8.56 10.00 -1.23
C ALA A 46 8.13 8.68 -0.60
N TYR A 47 7.08 8.71 0.22
CA TYR A 47 6.54 7.51 0.87
C TYR A 47 5.24 7.06 0.21
N THR A 48 5.03 5.74 0.18
CA THR A 48 3.73 5.19 -0.22
C THR A 48 2.62 5.68 0.72
N GLY A 49 1.43 5.89 0.17
CA GLY A 49 0.25 6.28 0.94
C GLY A 49 0.22 7.75 1.40
N SER A 50 1.29 8.52 1.14
CA SER A 50 1.38 9.94 1.51
C SER A 50 1.07 10.84 0.31
N GLN A 51 0.38 11.95 0.54
CA GLN A 51 0.19 12.97 -0.50
C GLN A 51 1.55 13.51 -0.93
N ASN A 52 1.75 13.65 -2.24
CA ASN A 52 2.98 14.20 -2.82
C ASN A 52 2.62 14.87 -4.17
N ALA A 53 3.64 15.28 -4.92
CA ALA A 53 3.50 15.75 -6.30
C ALA A 53 4.75 15.38 -7.10
N VAL A 54 4.59 15.30 -8.43
CA VAL A 54 5.74 15.56 -9.31
C VAL A 54 6.00 17.07 -9.23
N GLN A 55 7.20 17.43 -8.80
CA GLN A 55 7.68 18.81 -8.78
C GLN A 55 8.55 19.03 -10.01
N LEU A 56 8.32 20.14 -10.71
CA LEU A 56 9.10 20.58 -11.85
C LEU A 56 9.51 22.03 -11.65
N PHE A 57 10.79 22.31 -11.77
CA PHE A 57 11.31 23.66 -11.93
C PHE A 57 11.72 23.90 -13.39
N VAL A 58 11.31 25.04 -13.93
CA VAL A 58 11.63 25.49 -15.29
C VAL A 58 12.45 26.77 -15.25
N HIS A 59 13.65 26.71 -15.80
CA HIS A 59 14.54 27.85 -15.95
C HIS A 59 14.96 28.02 -17.42
N ASP A 60 15.31 29.23 -17.83
CA ASP A 60 16.04 29.42 -19.09
C ASP A 60 17.53 29.08 -18.94
N ALA A 61 18.27 29.13 -20.06
CA ALA A 61 19.71 28.87 -20.09
C ALA A 61 20.55 29.81 -19.20
N SER A 62 20.01 30.96 -18.75
CA SER A 62 20.66 31.87 -17.82
C SER A 62 20.36 31.58 -16.35
N GLY A 63 19.49 30.61 -16.08
CA GLY A 63 19.01 30.26 -14.74
C GLY A 63 17.84 31.12 -14.27
N LYS A 64 17.20 31.89 -15.14
CA LYS A 64 16.00 32.66 -14.77
C LYS A 64 14.77 31.76 -14.79
N ALA A 65 14.00 31.81 -13.70
CA ALA A 65 12.74 31.09 -13.59
C ALA A 65 11.69 31.53 -14.63
N ILE A 66 10.91 30.56 -15.10
CA ILE A 66 9.84 30.72 -16.09
C ILE A 66 8.49 30.40 -15.45
N ASP A 67 7.74 31.43 -15.09
CA ASP A 67 6.45 31.28 -14.39
C ASP A 67 5.26 30.99 -15.32
N ASP A 68 5.40 31.27 -16.62
CA ASP A 68 4.36 31.03 -17.62
C ASP A 68 4.86 30.09 -18.72
N LEU A 69 4.26 28.90 -18.79
CA LEU A 69 4.55 27.88 -19.81
C LEU A 69 3.79 28.14 -21.13
N GLY A 70 2.88 29.11 -21.15
CA GLY A 70 1.98 29.36 -22.26
C GLY A 70 0.74 28.45 -22.27
N LYS A 71 -0.09 28.58 -23.31
CA LYS A 71 -1.46 28.03 -23.32
C LYS A 71 -1.58 26.51 -23.24
N LYS A 72 -0.62 25.76 -23.80
CA LYS A 72 -0.68 24.29 -23.75
C LYS A 72 -0.07 23.74 -22.47
N GLY A 73 0.99 24.40 -21.97
CA GLY A 73 1.72 23.98 -20.79
C GLY A 73 2.33 22.59 -20.93
N LEU A 74 2.63 22.00 -19.78
CA LEU A 74 3.22 20.68 -19.67
C LEU A 74 2.28 19.72 -18.92
N THR A 75 2.41 18.45 -19.28
CA THR A 75 1.79 17.34 -18.56
C THR A 75 2.84 16.31 -18.22
N VAL A 76 2.61 15.54 -17.17
CA VAL A 76 3.43 14.40 -16.78
C VAL A 76 2.60 13.12 -16.81
N VAL A 77 3.14 12.07 -17.43
CA VAL A 77 2.68 10.70 -17.25
C VAL A 77 3.63 10.03 -16.26
N VAL A 78 3.06 9.52 -15.17
CA VAL A 78 3.81 8.81 -14.13
C VAL A 78 3.59 7.32 -14.31
N SER A 79 4.67 6.55 -14.34
CA SER A 79 4.62 5.09 -14.50
C SER A 79 5.47 4.35 -13.47
N THR A 80 5.07 3.15 -13.12
CA THR A 80 5.77 2.28 -12.15
C THR A 80 5.54 0.80 -12.49
N GLY A 81 6.37 -0.08 -11.94
CA GLY A 81 6.37 -1.52 -12.23
C GLY A 81 7.11 -1.87 -13.52
N SER A 82 7.09 -3.15 -13.89
CA SER A 82 7.80 -3.65 -15.08
C SER A 82 7.03 -4.79 -15.75
N GLY A 83 7.22 -4.95 -17.07
CA GLY A 83 6.55 -5.98 -17.84
C GLY A 83 5.02 -5.94 -17.70
N ALA A 84 4.41 -7.07 -17.36
CA ALA A 84 2.96 -7.20 -17.24
C ALA A 84 2.35 -6.45 -16.03
N THR A 85 3.15 -6.01 -15.07
CA THR A 85 2.67 -5.26 -13.89
C THR A 85 2.82 -3.75 -14.04
N ALA A 86 3.40 -3.27 -15.14
CA ALA A 86 3.57 -1.85 -15.39
C ALA A 86 2.23 -1.12 -15.38
N LYS A 87 2.19 0.02 -14.70
CA LYS A 87 1.04 0.93 -14.63
C LYS A 87 1.49 2.33 -15.02
N SER A 88 0.60 3.05 -15.70
CA SER A 88 0.79 4.46 -16.03
C SER A 88 -0.45 5.24 -15.64
N SER A 89 -0.27 6.48 -15.19
CA SER A 89 -1.36 7.43 -15.02
C SER A 89 -1.93 7.87 -16.37
N SER A 90 -3.12 8.49 -16.36
CA SER A 90 -3.45 9.47 -17.40
C SER A 90 -2.47 10.65 -17.34
N PRO A 91 -2.31 11.44 -18.41
CA PRO A 91 -1.55 12.68 -18.34
C PRO A 91 -2.10 13.59 -17.23
N LEU A 92 -1.21 14.03 -16.34
CA LEU A 92 -1.52 14.93 -15.25
C LEU A 92 -0.97 16.31 -15.57
N ALA A 93 -1.76 17.36 -15.36
CA ALA A 93 -1.33 18.73 -15.64
C ALA A 93 -0.31 19.22 -14.61
N LEU A 94 0.74 19.89 -15.09
CA LEU A 94 1.69 20.62 -14.24
C LEU A 94 1.19 22.05 -14.08
N THR A 95 0.81 22.42 -12.85
CA THR A 95 0.23 23.72 -12.52
C THR A 95 1.20 24.56 -11.71
N SER A 96 1.27 25.86 -11.98
CA SER A 96 2.16 26.79 -11.27
C SER A 96 1.93 26.69 -9.76
N ALA A 97 3.01 26.49 -9.00
CA ALA A 97 3.01 26.60 -7.54
C ALA A 97 3.20 28.06 -7.09
N PHE A 98 3.62 28.95 -7.99
CA PHE A 98 3.70 30.39 -7.74
C PHE A 98 2.36 31.08 -8.03
N ASP A 99 1.89 31.86 -7.06
CA ASP A 99 0.72 32.72 -7.15
C ASP A 99 1.16 34.19 -7.33
N PRO A 100 0.96 34.79 -8.52
CA PRO A 100 1.37 36.16 -8.79
C PRO A 100 0.56 37.21 -8.02
N ASP A 101 -0.66 36.90 -7.57
CA ASP A 101 -1.50 37.87 -6.86
C ASP A 101 -1.07 38.02 -5.40
N SER A 102 -0.70 36.91 -4.75
CA SER A 102 -0.20 36.91 -3.37
C SER A 102 1.32 37.01 -3.25
N GLY A 103 2.05 36.69 -4.32
CA GLY A 103 3.51 36.57 -4.32
C GLY A 103 4.02 35.35 -3.54
N LEU A 104 3.15 34.38 -3.26
CA LEU A 104 3.50 33.15 -2.54
C LEU A 104 3.88 32.02 -3.50
N GLY A 105 4.69 31.09 -3.00
CA GLY A 105 5.23 29.98 -3.79
C GLY A 105 6.61 30.27 -4.39
N THR A 106 7.09 29.35 -5.22
CA THR A 106 8.43 29.46 -5.83
C THR A 106 8.30 29.74 -7.32
N HIS A 107 9.01 30.76 -7.79
CA HIS A 107 9.08 31.06 -9.21
C HIS A 107 9.60 29.87 -10.03
N GLY A 108 8.99 29.65 -11.18
CA GLY A 108 9.32 28.57 -12.11
C GLY A 108 8.95 27.17 -11.63
N GLU A 109 8.29 27.03 -10.48
CA GLU A 109 7.85 25.76 -9.93
C GLU A 109 6.43 25.41 -10.42
N PHE A 110 6.28 24.16 -10.89
CA PHE A 110 5.03 23.58 -11.32
C PHE A 110 4.87 22.21 -10.69
N ASP A 111 3.70 21.96 -10.12
CA ASP A 111 3.39 20.71 -9.46
C ASP A 111 2.27 19.97 -10.16
N SER A 112 2.36 18.64 -10.10
CA SER A 112 1.28 17.74 -10.45
C SER A 112 1.02 16.80 -9.26
N PRO A 113 0.00 17.06 -8.43
CA PRO A 113 -0.30 16.26 -7.25
C PRO A 113 -0.63 14.79 -7.59
N LEU A 114 -0.07 13.86 -6.82
CA LEU A 114 -0.47 12.45 -6.83
C LEU A 114 -0.16 11.79 -5.48
N LEU A 115 -0.72 10.60 -5.27
CA LEU A 115 -0.44 9.79 -4.10
C LEU A 115 0.19 8.47 -4.59
N PRO A 116 1.51 8.26 -4.42
CA PRO A 116 2.12 7.00 -4.80
C PRO A 116 1.63 5.89 -3.88
N THR A 117 1.14 4.79 -4.44
CA THR A 117 0.57 3.66 -3.68
C THR A 117 1.43 2.40 -3.72
N ALA A 118 2.57 2.44 -4.40
CA ALA A 118 3.51 1.33 -4.52
C ALA A 118 4.93 1.85 -4.30
N ALA A 119 5.75 1.07 -3.60
CA ALA A 119 7.16 1.39 -3.41
C ALA A 119 7.97 0.96 -4.64
N GLY A 120 9.15 1.55 -4.80
CA GLY A 120 10.12 1.23 -5.84
C GLY A 120 10.22 2.31 -6.92
N THR A 121 10.63 1.88 -8.10
CA THR A 121 10.99 2.76 -9.21
C THR A 121 9.77 3.38 -9.88
N TYR A 122 9.88 4.67 -10.17
CA TYR A 122 8.92 5.47 -10.92
C TYR A 122 9.60 6.13 -12.11
N THR A 123 8.88 6.28 -13.22
CA THR A 123 9.33 7.06 -14.39
C THR A 123 8.38 8.22 -14.61
N PHE A 124 8.94 9.42 -14.70
CA PHE A 124 8.21 10.63 -15.08
C PHE A 124 8.50 10.93 -16.54
N HIS A 125 7.44 10.99 -17.35
CA HIS A 125 7.50 11.39 -18.75
C HIS A 125 6.75 12.71 -18.93
N ILE A 126 7.50 13.79 -19.12
CA ILE A 126 6.98 15.14 -19.23
C ILE A 126 6.89 15.52 -20.71
N THR A 127 5.70 15.92 -21.14
CA THR A 127 5.42 16.30 -22.53
C THR A 127 4.57 17.57 -22.61
N GLY A 128 4.67 18.29 -23.72
CA GLY A 128 3.86 19.49 -23.98
C GLY A 128 4.67 20.57 -24.70
N ASP A 129 4.43 21.83 -24.36
CA ASP A 129 5.29 22.92 -24.80
C ASP A 129 5.48 24.02 -23.74
N ILE A 130 6.62 24.69 -23.83
CA ILE A 130 6.95 25.90 -23.07
C ILE A 130 7.06 27.04 -24.08
N ASN A 131 6.07 27.93 -24.09
CA ASN A 131 6.01 29.08 -25.01
C ASN A 131 6.27 28.70 -26.47
N GLY A 132 5.68 27.59 -26.93
CA GLY A 132 5.83 27.07 -28.30
C GLY A 132 7.07 26.19 -28.54
N THR A 133 7.96 26.02 -27.56
CA THR A 133 9.05 25.04 -27.63
C THR A 133 8.54 23.68 -27.17
N ALA A 134 8.55 22.68 -28.05
CA ALA A 134 8.12 21.34 -27.71
C ALA A 134 9.03 20.71 -26.64
N VAL A 135 8.40 20.03 -25.68
CA VAL A 135 9.07 19.29 -24.60
C VAL A 135 8.66 17.82 -24.70
N ASP A 136 9.66 16.95 -24.65
CA ASP A 136 9.51 15.51 -24.52
C ASP A 136 10.74 14.98 -23.77
N VAL A 137 10.62 14.86 -22.45
CA VAL A 137 11.72 14.42 -21.57
C VAL A 137 11.23 13.36 -20.61
N SER A 138 12.09 12.40 -20.29
CA SER A 138 11.77 11.33 -19.36
C SER A 138 12.96 10.97 -18.49
N ALA A 139 12.69 10.58 -17.25
CA ALA A 139 13.66 9.94 -16.37
C ALA A 139 12.97 8.92 -15.45
N ALA A 140 13.64 7.79 -15.25
CA ALA A 140 13.32 6.85 -14.19
C ALA A 140 14.07 7.25 -12.92
N SER A 141 13.47 7.01 -11.76
CA SER A 141 14.14 7.15 -10.47
C SER A 141 15.29 6.15 -10.33
N SER A 142 16.36 6.58 -9.67
CA SER A 142 17.61 5.84 -9.49
C SER A 142 18.55 6.59 -8.55
N ASP A 143 19.70 6.00 -8.22
CA ASP A 143 20.76 6.65 -7.45
C ASP A 143 21.37 7.91 -8.11
N THR A 144 21.11 8.13 -9.41
CA THR A 144 21.67 9.25 -10.20
C THR A 144 20.61 10.25 -10.69
N THR A 145 19.35 9.98 -10.41
CA THR A 145 18.18 10.77 -10.78
C THR A 145 17.38 11.08 -9.52
N PHE A 146 16.08 11.36 -9.62
CA PHE A 146 15.23 11.50 -8.43
C PHE A 146 15.05 10.15 -7.71
N ALA A 147 14.71 10.18 -6.42
CA ALA A 147 14.65 8.99 -5.59
C ALA A 147 13.44 8.07 -5.87
N ASP A 148 13.62 6.78 -5.60
CA ASP A 148 12.53 5.79 -5.59
C ASP A 148 11.52 6.09 -4.47
N VAL A 149 10.28 5.63 -4.65
CA VAL A 149 9.27 5.69 -3.59
C VAL A 149 9.58 4.62 -2.54
N THR A 150 9.58 5.03 -1.27
CA THR A 150 9.94 4.19 -0.13
C THR A 150 8.70 3.70 0.62
N ASP A 151 8.78 2.51 1.20
CA ASP A 151 7.78 2.02 2.15
C ASP A 151 8.00 2.68 3.53
N PRO A 152 6.98 3.32 4.13
CA PRO A 152 7.16 4.08 5.37
C PRO A 152 7.37 3.20 6.61
N THR A 153 7.19 1.86 6.54
CA THR A 153 7.20 0.95 7.70
C THR A 153 8.40 1.14 8.63
N ALA A 154 9.58 1.49 8.09
CA ALA A 154 10.79 1.69 8.88
C ALA A 154 10.78 2.95 9.77
N ILE A 155 9.93 3.94 9.45
CA ILE A 155 9.84 5.23 10.14
C ILE A 155 8.47 5.48 10.79
N GLU A 156 7.55 4.53 10.73
CA GLU A 156 6.23 4.67 11.33
C GLU A 156 6.29 4.74 12.86
N PHE A 157 5.67 5.78 13.43
CA PHE A 157 5.44 5.87 14.87
C PHE A 157 4.12 6.58 15.22
N PRO A 158 3.26 5.97 16.06
CA PRO A 158 3.30 4.56 16.42
C PRO A 158 3.15 3.70 15.15
N VAL A 159 3.72 2.49 15.15
CA VAL A 159 3.49 1.52 14.06
C VAL A 159 2.00 1.37 13.82
N GLN A 160 1.57 1.46 12.55
CA GLN A 160 0.17 1.27 12.22
C GLN A 160 -0.31 -0.08 12.74
N SER A 161 -1.36 -0.06 13.56
CA SER A 161 -1.70 -1.23 14.37
C SER A 161 -2.15 -2.44 13.54
N GLN A 162 -2.62 -2.26 12.29
CA GLN A 162 -2.91 -3.32 11.32
C GLN A 162 -2.82 -2.83 9.87
N THR A 163 -2.18 -3.62 8.99
CA THR A 163 -2.14 -3.35 7.54
C THR A 163 -3.37 -3.91 6.83
N VAL A 164 -3.72 -3.38 5.65
CA VAL A 164 -4.85 -3.90 4.83
C VAL A 164 -4.75 -5.41 4.54
N PRO A 165 -3.56 -5.98 4.21
CA PRO A 165 -3.41 -7.44 4.06
C PRO A 165 -3.70 -8.23 5.35
N GLN A 166 -3.27 -7.73 6.51
CA GLN A 166 -3.55 -8.37 7.81
C GLN A 166 -5.04 -8.37 8.10
N LEU A 167 -5.73 -7.26 7.81
CA LEU A 167 -7.18 -7.17 7.96
C LEU A 167 -7.91 -8.14 7.00
N SER A 168 -7.46 -8.27 5.75
CA SER A 168 -8.02 -9.22 4.78
C SER A 168 -7.89 -10.68 5.25
N SER A 169 -6.74 -11.03 5.83
CA SER A 169 -6.49 -12.36 6.40
C SER A 169 -7.34 -12.62 7.65
N ALA A 170 -7.52 -11.61 8.51
CA ALA A 170 -8.42 -11.68 9.65
C ALA A 170 -9.89 -11.88 9.22
N ILE A 171 -10.34 -11.18 8.18
CA ILE A 171 -11.68 -11.32 7.59
C ILE A 171 -11.87 -12.73 7.03
N THR A 172 -10.91 -13.26 6.27
CA THR A 172 -10.98 -14.62 5.71
C THR A 172 -11.09 -15.67 6.81
N THR A 173 -10.29 -15.51 7.87
CA THR A 173 -10.34 -16.39 9.05
C THR A 173 -11.71 -16.31 9.74
N LEU A 174 -12.25 -15.10 9.90
CA LEU A 174 -13.57 -14.88 10.51
C LEU A 174 -14.69 -15.50 9.68
N GLN A 175 -14.66 -15.35 8.35
CA GLN A 175 -15.61 -15.99 7.44
C GLN A 175 -15.61 -17.51 7.57
N GLY A 176 -14.42 -18.13 7.64
CA GLY A 176 -14.28 -19.56 7.89
C GLY A 176 -14.91 -20.00 9.22
N ARG A 177 -14.65 -19.25 10.31
CA ARG A 177 -15.25 -19.52 11.63
C ARG A 177 -16.76 -19.38 11.63
N VAL A 178 -17.31 -18.37 10.95
CA VAL A 178 -18.77 -18.18 10.80
C VAL A 178 -19.39 -19.36 10.04
N ALA A 179 -18.77 -19.80 8.94
CA ALA A 179 -19.25 -20.97 8.19
C ALA A 179 -19.24 -22.25 9.04
N SER A 180 -18.16 -22.50 9.80
CA SER A 180 -18.10 -23.64 10.73
C SER A 180 -19.17 -23.55 11.83
N ALA A 181 -19.39 -22.37 12.41
CA ALA A 181 -20.41 -22.16 13.44
C ALA A 181 -21.83 -22.36 12.89
N GLN A 182 -22.11 -21.91 11.66
CA GLN A 182 -23.39 -22.13 10.98
C GLN A 182 -23.64 -23.61 10.70
N SER A 183 -22.63 -24.35 10.22
CA SER A 183 -22.71 -25.80 9.99
C SER A 183 -22.95 -26.56 11.31
N ALA A 184 -22.21 -26.22 12.37
CA ALA A 184 -22.42 -26.81 13.69
C ALA A 184 -23.83 -26.52 14.24
N ALA A 185 -24.34 -25.31 14.06
CA ALA A 185 -25.70 -24.94 14.44
C ALA A 185 -26.76 -25.69 13.62
N ALA A 186 -26.53 -25.92 12.33
CA ALA A 186 -27.40 -26.73 11.48
C ALA A 186 -27.43 -28.20 11.94
N SER A 187 -26.25 -28.81 12.15
CA SER A 187 -26.14 -30.17 12.67
C SER A 187 -26.82 -30.33 14.04
N ALA A 188 -26.64 -29.36 14.95
CA ALA A 188 -27.31 -29.36 16.24
C ALA A 188 -28.85 -29.28 16.12
N ARG A 189 -29.37 -28.47 15.19
CA ARG A 189 -30.81 -28.40 14.90
C ARG A 189 -31.34 -29.71 14.33
N ASP A 190 -30.59 -30.35 13.45
CA ASP A 190 -31.00 -31.61 12.82
C ASP A 190 -30.96 -32.78 13.81
N SER A 191 -29.94 -32.86 14.65
CA SER A 191 -29.91 -33.81 15.78
C SER A 191 -31.10 -33.59 16.71
N ALA A 192 -31.42 -32.34 17.07
CA ALA A 192 -32.58 -32.05 17.92
C ALA A 192 -33.92 -32.42 17.27
N LYS A 193 -34.08 -32.22 15.96
CA LYS A 193 -35.27 -32.67 15.20
C LYS A 193 -35.35 -34.20 15.17
N SER A 194 -34.25 -34.88 14.89
CA SER A 194 -34.19 -36.34 14.88
C SER A 194 -34.56 -36.94 16.23
N SER A 195 -34.03 -36.40 17.34
CA SER A 195 -34.41 -36.83 18.69
C SER A 195 -35.89 -36.61 19.00
N LYS A 196 -36.49 -35.50 18.57
CA LYS A 196 -37.95 -35.28 18.68
C LYS A 196 -38.75 -36.31 17.87
N THR A 197 -38.32 -36.61 16.64
CA THR A 197 -38.95 -37.63 15.79
C THR A 197 -38.83 -39.03 16.38
N MET A 198 -37.66 -39.39 16.92
CA MET A 198 -37.45 -40.68 17.60
C MET A 198 -38.28 -40.80 18.87
N ALA A 199 -38.41 -39.71 19.66
CA ALA A 199 -39.28 -39.68 20.82
C ALA A 199 -40.76 -39.90 20.43
N ILE A 200 -41.22 -39.26 19.35
CA ILE A 200 -42.58 -39.45 18.82
C ILE A 200 -42.77 -40.90 18.35
N ILE A 201 -41.82 -41.47 17.60
CA ILE A 201 -41.88 -42.86 17.14
C ILE A 201 -41.88 -43.83 18.34
N ALA A 202 -41.06 -43.61 19.36
CA ALA A 202 -41.03 -44.43 20.57
C ALA A 202 -42.37 -44.39 21.32
N ILE A 203 -43.01 -43.21 21.42
CA ILE A 203 -44.36 -43.08 22.00
C ILE A 203 -45.38 -43.87 21.19
N ILE A 204 -45.35 -43.76 19.85
CA ILE A 204 -46.27 -44.50 18.97
C ILE A 204 -46.08 -46.02 19.12
N VAL A 205 -44.84 -46.50 19.14
CA VAL A 205 -44.53 -47.92 19.34
C VAL A 205 -45.00 -48.41 20.71
N ALA A 206 -44.79 -47.62 21.77
CA ALA A 206 -45.27 -47.94 23.11
C ALA A 206 -46.80 -48.03 23.18
N ILE A 207 -47.53 -47.13 22.51
CA ILE A 207 -49.00 -47.17 22.42
C ILE A 207 -49.47 -48.42 21.69
N VAL A 208 -48.86 -48.75 20.54
CA VAL A 208 -49.24 -49.92 19.73
C VAL A 208 -49.00 -51.22 20.51
N LEU A 209 -47.85 -51.35 21.18
CA LEU A 209 -47.54 -52.53 22.00
C LEU A 209 -48.49 -52.64 23.21
N GLY A 210 -48.84 -51.53 23.84
CA GLY A 210 -49.83 -51.50 24.94
C GLY A 210 -51.22 -51.96 24.50
N LEU A 211 -51.67 -51.54 23.30
CA LEU A 211 -52.96 -51.97 22.74
C LEU A 211 -52.98 -53.47 22.41
N ILE A 212 -51.88 -54.02 21.87
CA ILE A 212 -51.75 -55.45 21.57
C ILE A 212 -51.77 -56.28 22.87
N ALA A 213 -51.11 -55.81 23.93
CA ALA A 213 -51.13 -56.48 25.24
C ALA A 213 -52.54 -56.50 25.87
N ILE A 214 -53.34 -55.45 25.68
CA ILE A 214 -54.73 -55.40 26.17
C ILE A 214 -55.64 -56.35 25.38
N LEU A 215 -55.45 -56.44 24.06
CA LEU A 215 -56.23 -57.32 23.19
C LEU A 215 -55.90 -58.80 23.42
N THR A 216 -54.63 -59.14 23.62
CA THR A 216 -54.19 -60.51 23.90
C THR A 216 -54.44 -60.93 25.35
N GLY A 217 -54.42 -59.98 26.30
CA GLY A 217 -54.75 -60.20 27.71
C GLY A 217 -56.23 -60.48 27.98
N ARG A 218 -57.15 -59.97 27.15
CA ARG A 218 -58.61 -60.24 27.27
C ARG A 218 -59.04 -61.63 26.79
N GLY A 219 -58.17 -62.39 26.12
CA GLY A 219 -58.45 -63.75 25.66
C GLY A 219 -58.23 -64.85 26.69
N ARG A 220 -57.71 -64.55 27.90
CA ARG A 220 -57.23 -65.56 28.85
C ARG A 220 -58.04 -65.69 30.15
N LYS A 221 -59.27 -65.19 30.19
CA LYS A 221 -60.20 -65.42 31.30
C LYS A 221 -61.61 -65.74 30.77
N THR A 222 -61.80 -66.96 30.30
CA THR A 222 -63.00 -67.79 30.51
C THR A 222 -62.84 -69.12 29.76
N ALA A 223 -62.96 -70.21 30.53
CA ALA A 223 -63.14 -71.62 30.14
C ALA A 223 -61.99 -72.29 29.37
#